data_AF-A0A1A9BP93-F1
#
_entry.id   AF-A0A1A9BP93-F1
#
_cell.length_a   1.000
_cell.length_b   1.000
_cell.length_c   1.000
_cell.angle_alpha   90.00
_cell.angle_beta   90.00
_cell.angle_gamma   90.00
#
_symmetry.space_group_name_H-M   'P 1'
#
loop_
_entity.id
_entity.type
_entity.pdbx_description
1 polymer ?
#
loop_
_entity_poly.entity_id
_entity_poly.type
_entity_poly.pdbx_seq_one_letter_code
_entity_poly.pdbx_strand_id
1 'polypeptide(L)' 'MDSATTDRAFTFVERRYGGTPCMECKSRKTVGTLYQGTVIASCENCGRATPIGPLARLWNPGRATAAPRGRPARPQLQR' A
#
# COMPACT_ATOMS: atom_id res chain seq x y z
N MET A 1 5.83 -14.22 13.24
CA MET A 1 5.09 -13.85 12.02
C MET A 1 5.23 -15.01 11.06
N ASP A 2 4.14 -15.59 10.58
CA ASP A 2 4.17 -16.73 9.65
C ASP A 2 4.70 -16.28 8.26
N SER A 3 5.42 -17.14 7.54
CA SER A 3 6.02 -16.81 6.24
C SER A 3 5.01 -16.31 5.21
N ALA A 4 3.77 -16.84 5.20
CA ALA A 4 2.72 -16.38 4.30
C ALA A 4 2.19 -14.98 4.67
N THR A 5 2.27 -14.62 5.95
CA THR A 5 1.92 -13.28 6.44
C THR A 5 2.97 -12.27 6.01
N THR A 6 4.25 -12.64 6.10
CA THR A 6 5.37 -11.81 5.66
C THR A 6 5.29 -11.53 4.15
N ASP A 7 5.07 -12.55 3.31
CA ASP A 7 4.95 -12.40 1.86
C ASP A 7 3.81 -11.44 1.44
N ARG A 8 2.64 -11.57 2.09
CA ARG A 8 1.50 -10.66 1.88
C ARG A 8 1.81 -9.23 2.30
N ALA A 9 2.58 -9.05 3.38
CA ALA A 9 3.01 -7.73 3.82
C ALA A 9 3.92 -7.06 2.79
N PHE A 10 4.92 -7.78 2.27
CA PHE A 10 5.82 -7.29 1.22
C PHE A 10 5.03 -6.90 -0.03
N THR A 11 4.18 -7.81 -0.52
CA THR A 11 3.33 -7.56 -1.68
C THR A 11 2.40 -6.36 -1.48
N PHE A 12 1.86 -6.17 -0.27
CA PHE A 12 1.05 -4.99 0.06
C PHE A 12 1.87 -3.72 -0.01
N VAL A 13 3.06 -3.71 0.61
CA VAL A 13 3.94 -2.54 0.65
C VAL A 13 4.39 -2.15 -0.75
N GLU A 14 4.84 -3.09 -1.57
CA GLU A 14 5.25 -2.83 -2.95
C GLU A 14 4.10 -2.29 -3.79
N ARG A 15 2.90 -2.87 -3.72
CA ARG A 15 1.75 -2.38 -4.50
C ARG A 15 1.19 -1.04 -4.03
N ARG A 16 1.23 -0.79 -2.72
CA ARG A 16 0.65 0.41 -2.11
C ARG A 16 1.56 1.62 -2.26
N TYR A 17 2.87 1.41 -2.15
CA TYR A 17 3.85 2.49 -2.08
C TYR A 17 4.80 2.53 -3.29
N GLY A 18 4.88 1.46 -4.07
CA GLY A 18 5.52 1.48 -5.37
C GLY A 18 4.81 2.45 -6.31
N GLY A 19 5.57 3.32 -6.97
CA GLY A 19 5.01 4.31 -7.89
C GLY A 19 4.43 5.57 -7.25
N THR A 20 4.46 5.69 -5.92
CA THR A 20 4.05 6.92 -5.23
C THR A 20 4.97 8.08 -5.60
N PRO A 21 4.44 9.28 -5.89
CA PRO A 21 5.29 10.40 -6.30
C PRO A 21 6.20 10.81 -5.15
N CYS A 22 7.51 10.86 -5.40
CA CYS A 22 8.47 11.39 -4.45
C CYS A 22 8.18 12.88 -4.21
N MET A 23 8.06 13.32 -2.96
CA MET A 23 7.75 14.73 -2.66
C MET A 23 8.87 15.70 -3.06
N GLU A 24 10.09 15.20 -3.18
CA GLU A 24 11.24 16.01 -3.56
C GLU A 24 11.40 16.17 -5.07
N CYS A 25 11.55 15.06 -5.79
CA CYS A 25 11.84 15.09 -7.22
C CYS A 25 10.60 14.86 -8.10
N LYS A 26 9.42 14.64 -7.50
CA LYS A 26 8.14 14.32 -8.17
C LYS A 26 8.18 13.08 -9.07
N SER A 27 9.28 12.32 -9.05
CA SER A 27 9.41 11.09 -9.81
C SER A 27 8.51 10.00 -9.23
N ARG A 28 7.97 9.15 -10.11
CA ARG A 28 7.23 7.93 -9.74
C ARG A 28 8.14 6.71 -9.65
N LYS A 29 9.45 6.88 -9.80
CA LYS A 29 10.43 5.81 -9.53
C LYS A 29 10.64 5.68 -8.02
N THR A 30 9.62 5.14 -7.35
CA THR A 30 9.65 4.87 -5.92
C THR A 30 9.31 3.41 -5.68
N VAL A 31 10.01 2.82 -4.72
CA VAL A 31 9.84 1.45 -4.26
C VAL A 31 9.47 1.45 -2.79
N GLY A 32 8.44 0.66 -2.44
CA GLY A 32 8.08 0.42 -1.05
C GLY A 32 8.89 -0.74 -0.50
N THR A 33 9.54 -0.57 0.63
CA THR A 33 10.31 -1.62 1.30
C THR A 33 9.85 -1.75 2.75
N LEU A 34 9.81 -2.99 3.25
CA LEU A 34 9.58 -3.28 4.65
C LEU A 34 10.93 -3.53 5.34
N TYR A 35 11.29 -2.67 6.29
CA TYR A 35 12.52 -2.79 7.07
C TYR A 35 12.21 -2.78 8.57
N GLN A 36 12.58 -3.84 9.28
CA GLN A 36 12.33 -4.01 10.73
C GLN A 36 10.89 -3.67 11.15
N GLY A 37 9.89 -4.05 10.34
CA GLY A 37 8.47 -3.77 10.63
C GLY A 37 8.02 -2.34 10.31
N THR A 38 8.88 -1.50 9.75
CA THR A 38 8.56 -0.14 9.27
C THR A 38 8.50 -0.13 7.75
N VAL A 39 7.47 0.51 7.21
CA VAL A 39 7.32 0.74 5.77
C VAL A 39 8.10 2.00 5.39
N ILE A 40 9.00 1.84 4.43
CA ILE A 40 9.85 2.91 3.91
C ILE A 40 9.59 3.03 2.41
N ALA A 41 9.32 4.25 1.94
CA ALA A 41 9.23 4.55 0.52
C ALA A 41 10.56 5.16 0.06
N SER A 42 11.27 4.47 -0.82
CA SER A 42 12.56 4.90 -1.35
C SER A 42 12.42 5.34 -2.79
N CYS A 43 12.93 6.53 -3.13
CA CYS A 43 12.96 7.02 -4.49
C CYS A 43 14.26 6.62 -5.18
N GLU A 44 14.17 5.82 -6.23
CA GLU A 44 15.32 5.39 -7.03
C GLU A 44 15.91 6.53 -7.88
N ASN A 45 15.14 7.61 -8.09
CA ASN A 45 15.60 8.73 -8.91
C ASN A 45 16.48 9.72 -8.15
N CYS A 46 16.16 10.01 -6.88
CA CYS A 46 16.93 10.95 -6.05
C CYS A 46 17.60 10.29 -4.83
N GLY A 47 17.40 8.99 -4.62
CA GLY A 47 17.98 8.24 -3.50
C GLY A 47 17.33 8.49 -2.14
N ARG A 48 16.28 9.33 -2.05
CA ARG A 48 15.64 9.61 -0.76
C ARG A 48 14.75 8.48 -0.28
N ALA A 49 14.93 8.10 0.98
CA ALA A 49 14.07 7.19 1.71
C ALA A 49 13.22 7.97 2.71
N THR A 50 11.90 7.78 2.64
CA THR A 50 10.94 8.40 3.55
C THR A 50 10.22 7.32 4.35
N PRO A 51 10.33 7.33 5.70
CA PRO A 51 9.57 6.41 6.53
C PRO A 51 8.08 6.79 6.47
N ILE A 52 7.24 5.85 6.06
CA ILE A 52 5.78 6.04 6.01
C ILE A 52 5.17 5.76 7.38
N GLY A 53 5.64 4.70 8.05
CA GLY A 53 5.16 4.32 9.36
C GLY A 53 5.22 2.80 9.61
N PRO A 54 4.84 2.35 10.82
CA PRO A 54 4.88 0.94 11.18
C PRO A 54 3.86 0.13 10.37
N LEU A 55 4.29 -1.02 9.85
CA LEU A 55 3.45 -1.94 9.06
C LEU A 55 2.18 -2.32 9.83
N ALA A 56 2.28 -2.56 11.14
CA ALA A 56 1.13 -2.92 11.98
C ALA A 56 -0.01 -1.88 11.97
N ARG A 57 0.28 -0.60 11.68
CA ARG A 57 -0.74 0.45 11.51
C ARG A 57 -1.27 0.53 10.08
N LEU A 58 -0.42 0.25 9.10
CA LEU A 58 -0.72 0.43 7.68
C LEU A 58 -1.38 -0.80 7.05
N TRP A 59 -1.08 -1.97 7.60
CA TRP A 59 -1.50 -3.26 7.10
C TRP A 59 -2.13 -4.06 8.24
N ASN A 60 -3.41 -4.39 8.08
CA ASN A 60 -4.13 -5.27 8.98
C ASN A 60 -4.49 -6.56 8.21
N PRO A 61 -3.79 -7.68 8.44
CA PRO A 61 -4.03 -8.93 7.71
C PRO A 61 -5.44 -9.50 7.92
N GLY A 62 -6.15 -9.09 8.98
CA GLY A 62 -7.54 -9.46 9.23
C GLY A 62 -8.57 -8.56 8.53
N ARG A 63 -8.15 -7.41 7.98
CA ARG A 63 -9.03 -6.51 7.22
C ARG A 63 -8.88 -6.84 5.74
N ALA A 64 -9.48 -7.96 5.33
CA ALA A 64 -9.81 -8.17 3.93
C ALA A 64 -10.45 -6.88 3.42
N THR A 65 -9.92 -6.38 2.31
CA THR A 65 -10.36 -5.18 1.61
C THR A 65 -11.88 -5.12 1.61
N ALA A 66 -12.46 -4.31 2.50
CA ALA A 66 -13.77 -3.77 2.25
C ALA A 66 -13.56 -2.85 1.05
N ALA A 67 -13.64 -3.43 -0.15
CA ALA A 67 -13.87 -2.68 -1.36
C ALA A 67 -14.99 -1.69 -1.02
N PRO A 68 -14.89 -0.41 -1.42
CA PRO A 68 -16.00 0.49 -1.24
C PRO A 68 -17.21 -0.20 -1.86
N ARG A 69 -18.22 -0.52 -1.03
CA ARG A 69 -19.55 -0.95 -1.49
C ARG A 69 -20.19 0.25 -2.18
N GLY A 70 -19.65 0.58 -3.35
CA GLY A 70 -20.12 1.63 -4.23
C GLY A 70 -21.12 1.03 -5.21
N ARG A 71 -22.33 0.74 -4.70
CA ARG A 71 -23.65 0.78 -5.35
C ARG A 71 -24.58 -0.27 -4.73
N PRO A 72 -25.61 0.12 -3.96
CA PRO A 72 -26.80 -0.71 -3.90
C PRO A 72 -27.37 -0.82 -5.33
N ALA A 73 -27.66 -2.04 -5.77
CA ALA A 73 -28.37 -2.28 -7.01
C ALA A 73 -29.68 -1.48 -7.00
N ARG A 74 -29.83 -0.54 -7.93
CA ARG A 74 -31.12 0.11 -8.20
C ARG A 74 -32.09 -1.01 -8.61
N PRO A 75 -33.24 -1.19 -7.94
CA PRO A 75 -34.31 -1.98 -8.52
C PRO A 75 -34.73 -1.27 -9.81
N GLN A 76 -34.60 -1.97 -10.95
CA GLN A 76 -35.16 -1.53 -12.22
C GLN A 76 -36.68 -1.55 -12.07
N LEU A 77 -37.24 -0.39 -11.72
CA LEU A 77 -38.67 -0.13 -11.69
C LEU A 77 -39.11 0.29 -13.09
N GLN A 78 -39.89 -0.61 -13.73
CA GLN A 78 -40.89 -0.35 -14.77
C GLN A 78 -40.33 0.07 -16.17
N ARG A 79 -40.92 -0.34 -17.29
CA ARG A 79 -42.34 -0.40 -17.67
C ARG A 79 -42.55 -1.41 -18.80
#